data_AF-A0A1Z5SMZ5-F1
#
_entry.id   AF-A0A1Z5SMZ5-F1
#
_cell.length_a   1.000
_cell.length_b   1.000
_cell.length_c   1.000
_cell.angle_alpha   90.00
_cell.angle_beta   90.00
_cell.angle_gamma   90.00
#
_symmetry.space_group_name_H-M   'P 1'
#
loop_
_entity.id
_entity.type
_entity.pdbx_description
1 polymer ?
#
loop_
_entity_poly.entity_id
_entity_poly.type
_entity_poly.pdbx_seq_one_letter_code
_entity_poly.pdbx_strand_id
1 'polypeptide(L)'
;MLAVNVKSAATASNAVNNASISIYYATILRLLHDRNKRRPTKPARRSKDTFQAIAPLATSASVHGASRTPDINAKSMQYQARAEFGDDNFFVALLSDLENLVLPFHPAITMAEAQSAIETMSESQEARAFVKTTPESSDISKWVSMSLDALRPVLLQENISVRRVATLQFLHVCFMGLGRYDIAFYYLRQSVAMLEILRIKDSSSMLMLPFTERSQRQRLYWTIHERFYAVACHRPAILQPLETLPEPDGTIPIDINAGFIQIIRLFLHIDDDMLSKWFATFDSEQHIDLSWVLEKHQQIDAETAGGRDEVACLSNRQQVDLFITKHWMRMLVWQIAMSKCLLSSGSSEQSMSLSFPIGISKHLRELITSVSKQDIEVHGSCIQQKLIELTDTIAGVVLTVPASSPQERRQRVDDFNFLFRFCKSLPRPNSVLQELLESKHRKLAEIEI
;
A
#
# COMPACT_ATOMS: atom_id res chain seq x y z
N MET A 1 15.25 28.54 -2.38
CA MET A 1 14.12 28.24 -1.46
C MET A 1 13.38 26.96 -1.84
N LEU A 2 12.98 26.76 -3.12
CA LEU A 2 12.40 25.49 -3.63
C LEU A 2 13.32 24.28 -3.44
N ALA A 3 14.58 24.34 -3.91
CA ALA A 3 15.57 23.27 -3.69
C ALA A 3 15.84 22.99 -2.20
N VAL A 4 15.69 23.99 -1.33
CA VAL A 4 15.82 23.86 0.14
C VAL A 4 14.55 23.22 0.75
N ASN A 5 13.36 23.47 0.19
CA ASN A 5 12.12 22.79 0.58
C ASN A 5 12.10 21.32 0.10
N VAL A 6 12.70 21.00 -1.05
CA VAL A 6 12.91 19.61 -1.51
C VAL A 6 13.93 18.93 -0.59
N LYS A 7 15.01 19.63 -0.23
CA LYS A 7 15.97 19.19 0.77
C LYS A 7 15.31 18.99 2.13
N SER A 8 14.36 19.83 2.56
CA SER A 8 13.57 19.69 3.79
C SER A 8 12.55 18.55 3.71
N ALA A 9 11.92 18.31 2.55
CA ALA A 9 10.99 17.20 2.33
C ALA A 9 11.71 15.85 2.28
N ALA A 10 12.95 15.82 1.77
CA ALA A 10 13.79 14.63 1.70
C ALA A 10 14.67 14.40 2.94
N THR A 11 15.11 15.44 3.65
CA THR A 11 15.71 15.29 4.99
C THR A 11 14.64 15.03 6.05
N ALA A 12 13.42 15.55 5.87
CA ALA A 12 12.24 14.97 6.50
C ALA A 12 12.16 13.52 6.06
N SER A 13 12.04 13.13 4.78
CA SER A 13 12.04 11.72 4.33
C SER A 13 13.14 10.84 4.98
N ASN A 14 14.36 11.33 5.17
CA ASN A 14 15.47 10.62 5.83
C ASN A 14 15.38 10.58 7.37
N ALA A 15 14.77 11.58 8.03
CA ALA A 15 14.43 11.57 9.47
C ALA A 15 13.03 10.97 9.76
N VAL A 16 12.18 10.86 8.73
CA VAL A 16 10.78 10.41 8.66
C VAL A 16 10.70 8.91 8.35
N ASN A 17 11.84 8.28 8.06
CA ASN A 17 12.00 6.83 7.98
C ASN A 17 11.61 6.09 9.30
N ASN A 18 11.19 6.79 10.35
CA ASN A 18 10.70 6.23 11.61
C ASN A 18 9.22 6.53 11.97
N ALA A 19 8.42 7.18 11.10
CA ALA A 19 7.02 7.44 11.44
C ALA A 19 6.07 7.44 10.22
N SER A 20 5.17 6.44 10.22
CA SER A 20 3.79 6.52 9.72
C SER A 20 3.46 6.38 8.22
N ILE A 21 3.57 5.20 7.60
CA ILE A 21 3.20 4.90 6.20
C ILE A 21 2.57 3.54 6.32
N SER A 22 1.26 3.52 6.49
CA SER A 22 0.49 2.44 7.09
C SER A 22 -0.82 2.36 6.34
N ILE A 23 -1.08 1.21 5.65
CA ILE A 23 -2.36 0.50 5.49
C ILE A 23 -2.84 0.30 4.04
N TYR A 24 -2.37 -0.73 3.33
CA TYR A 24 -3.07 -1.22 2.12
C TYR A 24 -4.19 -2.21 2.49
N TYR A 25 -4.02 -3.00 3.56
CA TYR A 25 -5.05 -3.95 4.02
C TYR A 25 -6.10 -3.35 4.96
N ALA A 26 -5.76 -2.53 5.94
CA ALA A 26 -6.80 -1.95 6.82
C ALA A 26 -7.82 -1.00 6.18
N THR A 27 -7.67 -0.59 4.91
CA THR A 27 -8.81 0.01 4.22
C THR A 27 -9.81 -1.05 3.76
N ILE A 28 -9.36 -2.16 3.19
CA ILE A 28 -10.19 -3.35 2.94
C ILE A 28 -10.98 -3.73 4.20
N LEU A 29 -10.31 -3.63 5.35
CA LEU A 29 -10.93 -3.93 6.64
C LEU A 29 -11.90 -2.87 7.18
N ARG A 30 -11.73 -1.59 6.84
CA ARG A 30 -12.70 -0.56 7.23
C ARG A 30 -14.01 -0.66 6.43
N LEU A 31 -13.94 -1.10 5.19
CA LEU A 31 -15.12 -1.28 4.33
C LEU A 31 -15.98 -2.45 4.79
N LEU A 32 -15.31 -3.50 5.24
CA LEU A 32 -15.89 -4.60 5.98
C LEU A 32 -16.61 -4.16 7.27
N HIS A 33 -15.99 -3.25 8.03
CA HIS A 33 -16.56 -2.69 9.26
C HIS A 33 -17.85 -1.88 9.01
N ASP A 34 -17.84 -0.99 8.03
CA ASP A 34 -19.00 -0.15 7.72
C ASP A 34 -20.15 -0.94 7.07
N ARG A 35 -19.83 -2.06 6.38
CA ARG A 35 -20.84 -2.97 5.81
C ARG A 35 -21.49 -3.86 6.88
N ASN A 36 -20.75 -4.30 7.91
CA ASN A 36 -21.31 -5.06 9.04
C ASN A 36 -22.17 -4.22 9.98
N LYS A 37 -21.93 -2.90 10.10
CA LYS A 37 -22.85 -1.98 10.82
C LYS A 37 -24.23 -1.83 10.16
N ARG A 38 -24.36 -2.15 8.87
CA ARG A 38 -25.61 -2.05 8.10
C ARG A 38 -26.45 -3.34 8.10
N ARG A 39 -25.97 -4.43 8.73
CA ARG A 39 -26.77 -5.64 8.93
C ARG A 39 -27.70 -5.45 10.15
N PRO A 40 -29.02 -5.66 10.03
CA PRO A 40 -29.92 -5.55 11.17
C PRO A 40 -29.65 -6.69 12.16
N THR A 41 -29.12 -6.36 13.33
CA THR A 41 -28.97 -7.29 14.44
C THR A 41 -30.35 -7.58 15.04
N LYS A 42 -30.84 -8.82 14.88
CA LYS A 42 -32.00 -9.28 15.67
C LYS A 42 -31.59 -9.35 17.15
N PRO A 43 -32.39 -8.85 18.10
CA PRO A 43 -32.01 -8.82 19.50
C PRO A 43 -32.07 -10.23 20.11
N ALA A 44 -30.97 -10.63 20.76
CA ALA A 44 -30.87 -11.87 21.51
C ALA A 44 -31.74 -11.81 22.79
N ARG A 45 -32.55 -12.84 23.01
CA ARG A 45 -33.34 -13.05 24.25
C ARG A 45 -32.38 -13.26 25.44
N ARG A 46 -32.50 -12.42 26.47
CA ARG A 46 -31.87 -12.61 27.78
C ARG A 46 -32.62 -13.69 28.59
N SER A 47 -31.95 -14.78 28.98
CA SER A 47 -32.37 -15.58 30.13
C SER A 47 -31.88 -14.91 31.41
N LYS A 48 -32.78 -14.78 32.38
CA LYS A 48 -32.47 -14.36 33.75
C LYS A 48 -32.12 -15.60 34.54
N ASP A 49 -30.97 -15.61 35.20
CA ASP A 49 -30.76 -16.47 36.38
C ASP A 49 -30.25 -15.64 37.55
N THR A 50 -30.90 -15.91 38.67
CA THR A 50 -30.96 -15.12 39.90
C THR A 50 -29.82 -15.49 40.83
N PHE A 51 -29.08 -14.49 41.33
CA PHE A 51 -28.11 -14.65 42.42
C PHE A 51 -28.82 -14.92 43.76
N GLN A 52 -28.35 -15.91 44.51
CA GLN A 52 -28.55 -15.98 45.97
C GLN A 52 -27.18 -16.01 46.67
N ALA A 53 -27.05 -15.14 47.66
CA ALA A 53 -25.89 -14.94 48.50
C ALA A 53 -26.01 -15.76 49.79
N ILE A 54 -24.89 -16.31 50.28
CA ILE A 54 -24.69 -16.67 51.70
C ILE A 54 -23.23 -16.34 52.09
N ALA A 55 -23.07 -15.68 53.22
CA ALA A 55 -21.81 -15.31 53.88
C ALA A 55 -21.67 -16.08 55.23
N PRO A 56 -20.69 -15.79 56.12
CA PRO A 56 -19.39 -16.47 56.24
C PRO A 56 -19.17 -17.10 57.64
N LEU A 57 -18.09 -17.89 57.87
CA LEU A 57 -17.45 -18.02 59.21
C LEU A 57 -16.06 -18.72 59.19
N ALA A 58 -15.13 -18.05 59.89
CA ALA A 58 -13.88 -18.40 60.60
C ALA A 58 -13.51 -19.90 60.82
N THR A 59 -12.27 -20.38 61.07
CA THR A 59 -10.92 -19.87 61.46
C THR A 59 -9.99 -21.08 61.50
N SER A 60 -8.69 -20.97 61.16
CA SER A 60 -7.55 -21.40 62.01
C SER A 60 -6.21 -21.39 61.24
N ALA A 61 -5.17 -20.94 61.92
CA ALA A 61 -3.82 -20.66 61.42
C ALA A 61 -2.93 -21.90 61.24
N SER A 62 -1.98 -21.83 60.30
CA SER A 62 -0.56 -22.18 60.53
C SER A 62 0.32 -21.71 59.37
N VAL A 63 1.53 -21.32 59.72
CA VAL A 63 2.56 -20.63 58.95
C VAL A 63 3.49 -21.65 58.29
N HIS A 64 3.75 -21.53 56.99
CA HIS A 64 5.10 -21.74 56.41
C HIS A 64 5.17 -21.10 55.02
N GLY A 65 6.26 -20.39 54.76
CA GLY A 65 6.45 -19.53 53.60
C GLY A 65 6.70 -20.29 52.29
N ALA A 66 6.13 -19.76 51.21
CA ALA A 66 6.62 -19.94 49.85
C ALA A 66 6.10 -18.80 48.96
N SER A 67 6.96 -18.36 48.06
CA SER A 67 6.81 -17.26 47.10
C SER A 67 5.50 -17.35 46.28
N ARG A 68 4.77 -16.23 46.17
CA ARG A 68 3.59 -16.07 45.30
C ARG A 68 4.04 -15.75 43.87
N THR A 69 3.86 -16.68 42.93
CA THR A 69 3.63 -16.37 41.52
C THR A 69 2.10 -16.31 41.28
N PRO A 70 1.55 -15.33 40.55
CA PRO A 70 0.12 -15.31 40.25
C PRO A 70 -0.19 -16.29 39.13
N ASP A 71 -1.21 -17.11 39.42
CA ASP A 71 -1.84 -18.09 38.55
C ASP A 71 -2.57 -17.38 37.39
N ILE A 72 -1.91 -17.24 36.24
CA ILE A 72 -2.44 -16.57 35.03
C ILE A 72 -2.91 -17.59 33.96
N ASN A 73 -2.62 -18.89 34.12
CA ASN A 73 -2.73 -19.83 33.00
C ASN A 73 -4.05 -20.60 32.85
N ALA A 74 -4.96 -20.62 33.83
CA ALA A 74 -6.19 -21.42 33.68
C ALA A 74 -7.30 -20.72 32.86
N LYS A 75 -7.37 -19.37 32.90
CA LYS A 75 -8.41 -18.61 32.19
C LYS A 75 -8.02 -18.23 30.75
N SER A 76 -6.72 -18.10 30.44
CA SER A 76 -6.28 -17.87 29.06
C SER A 76 -6.46 -19.11 28.18
N MET A 77 -6.21 -20.32 28.73
CA MET A 77 -6.43 -21.58 28.01
C MET A 77 -7.91 -21.85 27.73
N GLN A 78 -8.83 -21.47 28.62
CA GLN A 78 -10.27 -21.61 28.37
C GLN A 78 -10.81 -20.64 27.31
N TYR A 79 -10.18 -19.47 27.12
CA TYR A 79 -10.51 -18.56 26.02
C TYR A 79 -9.82 -18.94 24.71
N GLN A 80 -8.64 -19.57 24.75
CA GLN A 80 -7.98 -20.14 23.58
C GLN A 80 -8.77 -21.32 22.99
N ALA A 81 -9.30 -22.21 23.83
CA ALA A 81 -10.03 -23.39 23.36
C ALA A 81 -11.41 -23.06 22.73
N ARG A 82 -12.01 -21.92 23.03
CA ARG A 82 -13.36 -21.56 22.54
C ARG A 82 -13.36 -20.83 21.19
N ALA A 83 -12.20 -20.38 20.72
CA ALA A 83 -12.04 -19.68 19.44
C ALA A 83 -11.73 -20.62 18.26
N GLU A 84 -11.36 -21.87 18.50
CA GLU A 84 -10.84 -22.76 17.45
C GLU A 84 -11.91 -23.56 16.67
N PHE A 85 -13.20 -23.47 17.01
CA PHE A 85 -14.24 -24.37 16.45
C PHE A 85 -15.44 -23.66 15.78
N GLY A 86 -15.30 -22.41 15.33
CA GLY A 86 -16.38 -21.69 14.63
C GLY A 86 -15.95 -20.77 13.48
N ASP A 87 -14.70 -20.87 13.03
CA ASP A 87 -14.00 -19.82 12.28
C ASP A 87 -14.16 -19.89 10.74
N ASP A 88 -14.47 -21.05 10.17
CA ASP A 88 -14.54 -21.22 8.70
C ASP A 88 -15.59 -20.29 8.07
N ASN A 89 -16.76 -20.17 8.69
CA ASN A 89 -17.83 -19.27 8.24
C ASN A 89 -17.41 -17.79 8.27
N PHE A 90 -16.49 -17.41 9.16
CA PHE A 90 -15.94 -16.06 9.21
C PHE A 90 -15.01 -15.82 8.01
N PHE A 91 -14.06 -16.72 7.75
CA PHE A 91 -13.13 -16.55 6.62
C PHE A 91 -13.83 -16.67 5.26
N VAL A 92 -14.83 -17.54 5.14
CA VAL A 92 -15.68 -17.61 3.94
C VAL A 92 -16.38 -16.26 3.68
N ALA A 93 -16.79 -15.54 4.73
CA ALA A 93 -17.40 -14.23 4.57
C ALA A 93 -16.41 -13.17 4.03
N LEU A 94 -15.10 -13.34 4.23
CA LEU A 94 -14.05 -12.44 3.73
C LEU A 94 -13.71 -12.67 2.25
N LEU A 95 -14.15 -13.78 1.63
CA LEU A 95 -13.90 -14.05 0.21
C LEU A 95 -14.45 -12.95 -0.69
N SER A 96 -15.61 -12.37 -0.35
CA SER A 96 -16.18 -11.24 -1.11
C SER A 96 -15.26 -10.03 -1.09
N ASP A 97 -14.57 -9.76 0.01
CA ASP A 97 -13.67 -8.62 0.12
C ASP A 97 -12.33 -8.91 -0.55
N LEU A 98 -11.85 -10.15 -0.49
CA LEU A 98 -10.70 -10.59 -1.27
C LEU A 98 -10.95 -10.37 -2.77
N GLU A 99 -12.11 -10.80 -3.27
CA GLU A 99 -12.50 -10.67 -4.68
C GLU A 99 -12.58 -9.20 -5.11
N ASN A 100 -13.20 -8.34 -4.29
CA ASN A 100 -13.50 -6.96 -4.68
C ASN A 100 -12.35 -5.98 -4.42
N LEU A 101 -11.47 -6.30 -3.47
CA LEU A 101 -10.54 -5.32 -2.89
C LEU A 101 -9.07 -5.79 -2.96
N VAL A 102 -8.79 -7.09 -3.08
CA VAL A 102 -7.42 -7.62 -3.18
C VAL A 102 -7.12 -8.09 -4.59
N LEU A 103 -7.95 -8.99 -5.13
CA LEU A 103 -7.75 -9.63 -6.43
C LEU A 103 -7.48 -8.64 -7.58
N PRO A 104 -8.15 -7.46 -7.67
CA PRO A 104 -7.91 -6.50 -8.75
C PRO A 104 -6.48 -5.93 -8.78
N PHE A 105 -5.75 -5.99 -7.67
CA PHE A 105 -4.43 -5.40 -7.49
C PHE A 105 -3.35 -6.43 -7.16
N HIS A 106 -3.75 -7.60 -6.65
CA HIS A 106 -2.88 -8.72 -6.33
C HIS A 106 -3.47 -10.03 -6.90
N PRO A 107 -3.46 -10.21 -8.24
CA PRO A 107 -4.09 -11.35 -8.89
C PRO A 107 -3.24 -12.64 -8.84
N ALA A 108 -2.32 -12.77 -7.87
CA ALA A 108 -1.45 -13.93 -7.77
C ALA A 108 -2.16 -15.16 -7.17
N ILE A 109 -3.10 -14.94 -6.26
CA ILE A 109 -3.91 -16.01 -5.67
C ILE A 109 -5.34 -15.88 -6.18
N THR A 110 -5.84 -16.91 -6.83
CA THR A 110 -7.21 -16.95 -7.37
C THR A 110 -8.25 -17.12 -6.25
N MET A 111 -9.51 -16.81 -6.55
CA MET A 111 -10.61 -17.04 -5.60
C MET A 111 -10.75 -18.51 -5.21
N ALA A 112 -10.53 -19.44 -6.16
CA ALA A 112 -10.56 -20.87 -5.89
C ALA A 112 -9.45 -21.31 -4.93
N GLU A 113 -8.23 -20.77 -5.09
CA GLU A 113 -7.11 -21.08 -4.20
C GLU A 113 -7.27 -20.46 -2.82
N ALA A 114 -7.86 -19.27 -2.74
CA ALA A 114 -8.19 -18.64 -1.48
C ALA A 114 -9.25 -19.44 -0.72
N GLN A 115 -10.30 -19.89 -1.41
CA GLN A 115 -11.31 -20.78 -0.83
C GLN A 115 -10.68 -22.10 -0.37
N SER A 116 -9.86 -22.73 -1.21
CA SER A 116 -9.14 -23.95 -0.84
C SER A 116 -8.22 -23.76 0.38
N ALA A 117 -7.58 -22.59 0.51
CA ALA A 117 -6.78 -22.27 1.69
C ALA A 117 -7.63 -22.17 2.96
N ILE A 118 -8.85 -21.63 2.87
CA ILE A 118 -9.79 -21.60 4.00
C ILE A 118 -10.24 -23.01 4.37
N GLU A 119 -10.61 -23.83 3.38
CA GLU A 119 -11.06 -25.21 3.61
C GLU A 119 -9.98 -26.09 4.24
N THR A 120 -8.71 -25.82 3.95
CA THR A 120 -7.56 -26.64 4.40
C THR A 120 -6.79 -26.02 5.57
N MET A 121 -7.19 -24.87 6.10
CA MET A 121 -6.41 -24.16 7.14
C MET A 121 -6.32 -24.92 8.47
N SER A 122 -7.23 -25.85 8.76
CA SER A 122 -7.20 -26.70 9.95
C SER A 122 -6.07 -27.75 9.86
N GLU A 123 -5.69 -28.15 8.66
CA GLU A 123 -4.71 -29.21 8.39
C GLU A 123 -3.36 -28.65 7.92
N SER A 124 -3.38 -27.60 7.09
CA SER A 124 -2.20 -26.98 6.52
C SER A 124 -1.81 -25.69 7.25
N GLN A 125 -0.62 -25.68 7.84
CA GLN A 125 -0.09 -24.49 8.50
C GLN A 125 0.18 -23.34 7.52
N GLU A 126 0.58 -23.66 6.29
CA GLU A 126 0.80 -22.66 5.25
C GLU A 126 -0.54 -22.01 4.84
N ALA A 127 -1.58 -22.82 4.64
CA ALA A 127 -2.93 -22.32 4.38
C ALA A 127 -3.42 -21.44 5.53
N ARG A 128 -3.19 -21.86 6.77
CA ARG A 128 -3.50 -21.08 7.97
C ARG A 128 -2.74 -19.76 8.05
N ALA A 129 -1.44 -19.76 7.75
CA ALA A 129 -0.63 -18.55 7.74
C ALA A 129 -1.15 -17.55 6.71
N PHE A 130 -1.47 -18.03 5.51
CA PHE A 130 -2.05 -17.24 4.43
C PHE A 130 -3.41 -16.65 4.82
N VAL A 131 -4.36 -17.48 5.26
CA VAL A 131 -5.71 -17.03 5.63
C VAL A 131 -5.65 -15.97 6.74
N LYS A 132 -4.77 -16.15 7.73
CA LYS A 132 -4.60 -15.19 8.83
C LYS A 132 -3.91 -13.88 8.44
N THR A 133 -3.37 -13.76 7.23
CA THR A 133 -2.95 -12.44 6.71
C THR A 133 -4.12 -11.56 6.32
N THR A 134 -5.34 -12.09 6.20
CA THR A 134 -6.56 -11.33 5.97
C THR A 134 -7.09 -10.83 7.31
N PRO A 135 -6.80 -9.58 7.73
CA PRO A 135 -7.06 -9.21 9.11
C PRO A 135 -8.55 -8.90 9.32
N GLU A 136 -8.96 -8.62 10.55
CA GLU A 136 -10.25 -7.99 10.87
C GLU A 136 -10.03 -6.50 11.21
N SER A 137 -11.07 -5.69 10.98
CA SER A 137 -11.11 -4.22 11.05
C SER A 137 -10.55 -3.50 12.27
N SER A 138 -10.31 -4.16 13.39
CA SER A 138 -9.88 -3.48 14.63
C SER A 138 -8.45 -3.76 15.07
N ASP A 139 -7.83 -4.89 14.70
CA ASP A 139 -6.54 -5.30 15.29
C ASP A 139 -5.61 -6.04 14.31
N ILE A 140 -5.09 -5.31 13.31
CA ILE A 140 -4.10 -5.85 12.34
C ILE A 140 -2.93 -6.52 13.07
N SER A 141 -2.49 -5.97 14.20
CA SER A 141 -1.36 -6.50 14.97
C SER A 141 -1.65 -7.92 15.45
N LYS A 142 -2.84 -8.19 15.98
CA LYS A 142 -3.26 -9.54 16.37
C LYS A 142 -3.22 -10.53 15.20
N TRP A 143 -3.77 -10.14 14.05
CA TRP A 143 -3.82 -11.01 12.87
C TRP A 143 -2.44 -11.29 12.28
N VAL A 144 -1.59 -10.26 12.21
CA VAL A 144 -0.18 -10.41 11.85
C VAL A 144 0.51 -11.39 12.80
N SER A 145 0.32 -11.25 14.12
CA SER A 145 0.86 -12.23 15.09
C SER A 145 0.35 -13.65 14.82
N MET A 146 -0.95 -13.82 14.60
CA MET A 146 -1.53 -15.15 14.32
C MET A 146 -1.01 -15.77 13.01
N SER A 147 -0.77 -14.95 11.98
CA SER A 147 -0.18 -15.40 10.71
C SER A 147 1.29 -15.80 10.92
N LEU A 148 2.06 -15.01 11.67
CA LEU A 148 3.44 -15.31 12.01
C LEU A 148 3.59 -16.59 12.84
N ASP A 149 2.70 -16.83 13.80
CA ASP A 149 2.68 -18.05 14.60
C ASP A 149 2.40 -19.31 13.73
N ALA A 150 1.63 -19.14 12.64
CA ALA A 150 1.35 -20.21 11.69
C ALA A 150 2.45 -20.35 10.61
N LEU A 151 3.23 -19.31 10.35
CA LEU A 151 4.27 -19.28 9.35
C LEU A 151 5.54 -19.99 9.86
N ARG A 152 5.71 -21.26 9.48
CA ARG A 152 6.91 -22.03 9.85
C ARG A 152 8.18 -21.58 9.11
N PRO A 153 9.37 -21.78 9.71
CA PRO A 153 10.64 -21.71 8.99
C PRO A 153 10.66 -22.67 7.79
N VAL A 154 11.41 -22.32 6.74
CA VAL A 154 11.63 -23.22 5.59
C VAL A 154 12.43 -24.43 6.05
N LEU A 155 11.90 -25.64 5.84
CA LEU A 155 12.55 -26.89 6.22
C LEU A 155 13.35 -27.50 5.06
N LEU A 156 14.27 -28.43 5.37
CA LEU A 156 15.25 -29.02 4.44
C LEU A 156 14.64 -29.59 3.14
N GLN A 157 13.41 -30.11 3.21
CA GLN A 157 12.72 -30.78 2.09
C GLN A 157 11.50 -30.00 1.57
N GLU A 158 11.31 -28.75 2.02
CA GLU A 158 10.15 -27.95 1.65
C GLU A 158 10.40 -27.24 0.31
N ASN A 159 9.46 -27.40 -0.63
CA ASN A 159 9.43 -26.59 -1.84
C ASN A 159 8.77 -25.25 -1.55
N ILE A 160 9.38 -24.16 -2.01
CA ILE A 160 8.77 -22.84 -1.93
C ILE A 160 7.52 -22.81 -2.80
N SER A 161 6.39 -22.42 -2.21
CA SER A 161 5.11 -22.29 -2.91
C SER A 161 4.76 -20.81 -3.20
N VAL A 162 3.87 -20.59 -4.17
CA VAL A 162 3.29 -19.26 -4.45
C VAL A 162 2.57 -18.71 -3.22
N ARG A 163 1.83 -19.55 -2.49
CA ARG A 163 1.07 -19.16 -1.29
C ARG A 163 2.00 -18.64 -0.19
N ARG A 164 3.15 -19.28 0.01
CA ARG A 164 4.16 -18.83 0.98
C ARG A 164 4.67 -17.43 0.63
N VAL A 165 5.03 -17.20 -0.64
CA VAL A 165 5.50 -15.89 -1.10
C VAL A 165 4.40 -14.83 -0.97
N ALA A 166 3.16 -15.14 -1.37
CA ALA A 166 2.02 -14.24 -1.21
C ALA A 166 1.78 -13.89 0.27
N THR A 167 1.91 -14.87 1.18
CA THR A 167 1.81 -14.65 2.64
C THR A 167 2.86 -13.66 3.12
N LEU A 168 4.12 -13.82 2.73
CA LEU A 168 5.20 -12.90 3.09
C LEU A 168 4.96 -11.49 2.52
N GLN A 169 4.42 -11.41 1.30
CA GLN A 169 4.07 -10.14 0.69
C GLN A 169 2.93 -9.45 1.44
N PHE A 170 1.89 -10.18 1.85
CA PHE A 170 0.83 -9.63 2.68
C PHE A 170 1.33 -9.20 4.06
N LEU A 171 2.25 -9.95 4.67
CA LEU A 171 2.94 -9.53 5.89
C LEU A 171 3.76 -8.25 5.69
N HIS A 172 4.53 -8.15 4.59
CA HIS A 172 5.24 -6.92 4.22
C HIS A 172 4.27 -5.73 4.17
N VAL A 173 3.16 -5.90 3.46
CA VAL A 173 2.15 -4.85 3.31
C VAL A 173 1.45 -4.53 4.64
N CYS A 174 1.22 -5.51 5.52
CA CYS A 174 0.69 -5.30 6.86
C CYS A 174 1.67 -4.57 7.76
N PHE A 175 2.97 -4.86 7.69
CA PHE A 175 3.99 -4.18 8.48
C PHE A 175 4.28 -2.76 7.98
N MET A 176 4.21 -2.53 6.66
CA MET A 176 4.05 -1.16 6.14
C MET A 176 2.81 -0.57 6.81
N GLY A 177 1.67 -1.25 6.70
CA GLY A 177 0.44 -1.07 7.48
C GLY A 177 0.52 -0.72 8.96
N LEU A 178 1.64 -0.91 9.65
CA LEU A 178 1.82 -0.60 11.06
C LEU A 178 2.91 0.46 11.28
N GLY A 179 3.46 1.05 10.22
CA GLY A 179 4.61 1.95 10.25
C GLY A 179 5.92 1.25 10.62
N ARG A 180 6.01 -0.08 10.46
CA ARG A 180 7.17 -0.90 10.85
C ARG A 180 8.03 -1.24 9.62
N TYR A 181 8.68 -0.23 9.04
CA TYR A 181 9.36 -0.35 7.74
C TYR A 181 10.50 -1.34 7.69
N ASP A 182 11.35 -1.39 8.71
CA ASP A 182 12.47 -2.33 8.68
C ASP A 182 11.96 -3.77 8.68
N ILE A 183 10.87 -4.03 9.39
CA ILE A 183 10.20 -5.33 9.38
C ILE A 183 9.51 -5.56 8.04
N ALA A 184 8.79 -4.57 7.52
CA ALA A 184 8.17 -4.66 6.20
C ALA A 184 9.20 -4.99 5.12
N PHE A 185 10.33 -4.29 5.11
CA PHE A 185 11.44 -4.52 4.19
C PHE A 185 12.05 -5.92 4.36
N TYR A 186 12.19 -6.41 5.58
CA TYR A 186 12.63 -7.78 5.85
C TYR A 186 11.73 -8.81 5.16
N TYR A 187 10.40 -8.69 5.26
CA TYR A 187 9.47 -9.60 4.57
C TYR A 187 9.45 -9.42 3.05
N LEU A 188 9.62 -8.18 2.55
CA LEU A 188 9.81 -7.93 1.11
C LEU A 188 11.05 -8.66 0.58
N ARG A 189 12.18 -8.57 1.29
CA ARG A 189 13.43 -9.23 0.92
C ARG A 189 13.32 -10.75 0.94
N GLN A 190 12.63 -11.32 1.91
CA GLN A 190 12.34 -12.75 1.91
C GLN A 190 11.50 -13.16 0.71
N SER A 191 10.49 -12.36 0.35
CA SER A 191 9.65 -12.61 -0.83
C SER A 191 10.47 -12.60 -2.11
N VAL A 192 11.35 -11.60 -2.29
CA VAL A 192 12.28 -11.51 -3.42
C VAL A 192 13.20 -12.73 -3.49
N ALA A 193 13.82 -13.13 -2.37
CA ALA A 193 14.67 -14.32 -2.33
C ALA A 193 13.90 -15.59 -2.73
N MET A 194 12.64 -15.72 -2.30
CA MET A 194 11.80 -16.87 -2.66
C MET A 194 11.36 -16.85 -4.13
N LEU A 195 11.13 -15.68 -4.74
CA LEU A 195 10.88 -15.60 -6.18
C LEU A 195 12.06 -16.10 -7.02
N GLU A 196 13.29 -15.78 -6.60
CA GLU A 196 14.50 -16.28 -7.26
C GLU A 196 14.59 -17.82 -7.15
N ILE A 197 14.20 -18.40 -6.00
CA ILE A 197 14.10 -19.85 -5.82
C ILE A 197 13.05 -20.46 -6.76
N LEU A 198 11.96 -19.75 -7.06
CA LEU A 198 10.93 -20.19 -8.01
C LEU A 198 11.38 -20.16 -9.48
N ARG A 199 12.60 -19.67 -9.78
CA ARG A 199 13.24 -19.65 -11.11
C ARG A 199 12.37 -19.05 -12.22
N ILE A 200 11.58 -18.03 -11.88
CA ILE A 200 10.58 -17.40 -12.76
C ILE A 200 11.23 -16.79 -14.02
N LYS A 201 12.49 -16.36 -13.91
CA LYS A 201 13.27 -15.78 -15.01
C LYS A 201 13.91 -16.82 -15.94
N ASP A 202 13.95 -18.09 -15.53
CA ASP A 202 14.47 -19.16 -16.39
C ASP A 202 13.33 -19.70 -17.26
N SER A 203 13.31 -19.25 -18.52
CA SER A 203 12.34 -19.68 -19.53
C SER A 203 12.27 -21.21 -19.67
N SER A 204 13.39 -21.93 -19.53
CA SER A 204 13.41 -23.39 -19.65
C SER A 204 12.67 -24.05 -18.49
N SER A 205 12.88 -23.57 -17.26
CA SER A 205 12.15 -24.05 -16.09
C SER A 205 10.66 -23.71 -16.17
N MET A 206 10.32 -22.51 -16.62
CA MET A 206 8.93 -22.05 -16.73
C MET A 206 8.14 -22.84 -17.79
N LEU A 207 8.77 -23.20 -18.91
CA LEU A 207 8.13 -24.00 -19.97
C LEU A 207 7.74 -25.42 -19.52
N MET A 208 8.40 -25.96 -18.50
CA MET A 208 8.08 -27.28 -17.93
C MET A 208 6.87 -27.25 -16.99
N LEU A 209 6.43 -26.06 -16.56
CA LEU A 209 5.28 -25.90 -15.68
C LEU A 209 3.97 -25.90 -16.49
N PRO A 210 2.85 -26.35 -15.88
CA PRO A 210 1.52 -26.11 -16.41
C PRO A 210 1.28 -24.60 -16.65
N PHE A 211 0.51 -24.28 -17.68
CA PHE A 211 0.22 -22.89 -18.07
C PHE A 211 -0.33 -22.04 -16.91
N THR A 212 -1.26 -22.59 -16.13
CA THR A 212 -1.86 -21.92 -14.97
C THR A 212 -0.83 -21.59 -13.90
N GLU A 213 0.06 -22.52 -13.57
CA GLU A 213 1.13 -22.30 -12.59
C GLU A 213 2.17 -21.28 -13.10
N ARG A 214 2.53 -21.37 -14.39
CA ARG A 214 3.47 -20.44 -15.03
C ARG A 214 2.94 -19.00 -14.98
N SER A 215 1.71 -18.78 -15.44
CA SER A 215 1.07 -17.46 -15.42
C SER A 215 0.88 -16.95 -13.99
N GLN A 216 0.54 -17.82 -13.04
CA GLN A 216 0.42 -17.47 -11.63
C GLN A 216 1.74 -16.96 -11.03
N ARG A 217 2.86 -17.66 -11.29
CA ARG A 217 4.20 -17.23 -10.84
C ARG A 217 4.59 -15.89 -11.46
N GLN A 218 4.30 -15.66 -12.74
CA GLN A 218 4.51 -14.35 -13.37
C GLN A 218 3.68 -13.26 -12.70
N ARG A 219 2.38 -13.50 -12.44
CA ARG A 219 1.53 -12.54 -11.71
C ARG A 219 2.11 -12.23 -10.35
N LEU A 220 2.45 -13.24 -9.55
CA LEU A 220 3.09 -13.08 -8.25
C LEU A 220 4.35 -12.21 -8.33
N TYR A 221 5.24 -12.47 -9.29
CA TYR A 221 6.45 -11.67 -9.50
C TYR A 221 6.14 -10.19 -9.67
N TRP A 222 5.16 -9.87 -10.51
CA TRP A 222 4.77 -8.51 -10.84
C TRP A 222 3.97 -7.80 -9.75
N THR A 223 3.37 -8.52 -8.80
CA THR A 223 2.75 -7.90 -7.63
C THR A 223 3.78 -7.31 -6.65
N ILE A 224 5.06 -7.68 -6.75
CA ILE A 224 6.10 -7.15 -5.85
C ILE A 224 6.44 -5.71 -6.24
N HIS A 225 5.87 -4.75 -5.51
CA HIS A 225 6.13 -3.33 -5.67
C HIS A 225 7.47 -2.86 -5.05
N GLU A 226 8.56 -3.60 -5.24
CA GLU A 226 9.87 -3.24 -4.66
C GLU A 226 10.32 -1.85 -5.11
N ARG A 227 10.07 -1.48 -6.38
CA ARG A 227 10.43 -0.18 -6.95
C ARG A 227 9.69 1.00 -6.32
N PHE A 228 8.41 0.83 -5.97
CA PHE A 228 7.70 1.82 -5.17
C PHE A 228 8.39 2.02 -3.82
N TYR A 229 8.73 0.91 -3.15
CA TYR A 229 9.41 0.93 -1.87
C TYR A 229 10.82 1.55 -1.96
N ALA A 230 11.52 1.31 -3.07
CA ALA A 230 12.83 1.87 -3.33
C ALA A 230 12.79 3.40 -3.35
N VAL A 231 11.80 3.97 -4.05
CA VAL A 231 11.57 5.43 -4.07
C VAL A 231 11.16 5.94 -2.69
N ALA A 232 10.12 5.34 -2.10
CA ALA A 232 9.50 5.80 -0.87
C ALA A 232 10.42 5.73 0.36
N CYS A 233 11.25 4.70 0.46
CA CYS A 233 12.09 4.44 1.63
C CYS A 233 13.59 4.62 1.35
N HIS A 234 13.96 5.10 0.17
CA HIS A 234 15.36 5.29 -0.24
C HIS A 234 16.20 4.01 -0.09
N ARG A 235 15.65 2.87 -0.51
CA ARG A 235 16.30 1.55 -0.46
C ARG A 235 16.62 1.08 -1.88
N PRO A 236 17.70 0.34 -2.13
CA PRO A 236 17.99 -0.19 -3.47
C PRO A 236 16.93 -1.20 -3.91
N ALA A 237 16.52 -1.18 -5.17
CA ALA A 237 15.77 -2.28 -5.78
C ALA A 237 16.76 -3.34 -6.27
N ILE A 238 16.46 -4.63 -6.06
CA ILE A 238 17.30 -5.75 -6.57
C ILE A 238 16.52 -6.68 -7.48
N LEU A 239 15.19 -6.67 -7.39
CA LEU A 239 14.30 -7.45 -8.24
C LEU A 239 14.26 -6.80 -9.63
N GLN A 240 15.03 -7.37 -10.52
CA GLN A 240 15.07 -6.98 -11.93
C GLN A 240 13.70 -7.28 -12.60
N PRO A 241 13.21 -6.47 -13.54
CA PRO A 241 11.93 -6.75 -14.20
C PRO A 241 11.96 -8.07 -14.98
N LEU A 242 10.81 -8.71 -15.23
CA LEU A 242 10.74 -9.78 -16.23
C LEU A 242 10.73 -9.17 -17.63
N GLU A 243 11.25 -9.90 -18.61
CA GLU A 243 11.22 -9.52 -20.03
C GLU A 243 9.81 -9.57 -20.62
N THR A 244 8.92 -10.34 -20.00
CA THR A 244 7.56 -10.57 -20.47
C THR A 244 6.53 -10.17 -19.41
N LEU A 245 5.39 -9.68 -19.89
CA LEU A 245 4.19 -9.47 -19.09
C LEU A 245 3.56 -10.84 -18.72
N PRO A 246 2.75 -10.91 -17.65
CA PRO A 246 2.02 -12.13 -17.31
C PRO A 246 1.22 -12.67 -18.51
N GLU A 247 1.31 -13.98 -18.74
CA GLU A 247 0.47 -14.66 -19.71
C GLU A 247 -1.02 -14.55 -19.33
N PRO A 248 -1.92 -14.31 -20.31
CA PRO A 248 -3.34 -14.13 -20.04
C PRO A 248 -3.99 -15.44 -19.59
N ASP A 249 -4.37 -15.50 -18.32
CA ASP A 249 -4.93 -16.67 -17.66
C ASP A 249 -6.44 -16.52 -17.49
N GLY A 250 -7.21 -17.49 -17.99
CA GLY A 250 -8.67 -17.50 -17.90
C GLY A 250 -9.23 -17.66 -16.47
N THR A 251 -8.38 -17.98 -15.48
CA THR A 251 -8.78 -17.99 -14.07
C THR A 251 -8.89 -16.60 -13.45
N ILE A 252 -8.39 -15.56 -14.13
CA ILE A 252 -8.46 -14.16 -13.71
C ILE A 252 -9.43 -13.40 -14.62
N PRO A 253 -10.37 -12.61 -14.07
CA PRO A 253 -11.24 -11.75 -14.88
C PRO A 253 -10.45 -10.83 -15.82
N ILE A 254 -10.94 -10.67 -17.06
CA ILE A 254 -10.24 -9.97 -18.13
C ILE A 254 -9.95 -8.51 -17.80
N ASP A 255 -10.87 -7.85 -17.09
CA ASP A 255 -10.77 -6.47 -16.61
C ASP A 255 -9.72 -6.32 -15.50
N ILE A 256 -9.64 -7.30 -14.58
CA ILE A 256 -8.57 -7.37 -13.57
C ILE A 256 -7.21 -7.51 -14.25
N ASN A 257 -7.09 -8.46 -15.18
CA ASN A 257 -5.85 -8.68 -15.92
C ASN A 257 -5.45 -7.42 -16.72
N ALA A 258 -6.39 -6.78 -17.41
CA ALA A 258 -6.13 -5.56 -18.16
C ALA A 258 -5.57 -4.44 -17.26
N GLY A 259 -6.21 -4.15 -16.12
CA GLY A 259 -5.71 -3.12 -15.21
C GLY A 259 -4.36 -3.48 -14.57
N PHE A 260 -4.14 -4.76 -14.25
CA PHE A 260 -2.87 -5.24 -13.72
C PHE A 260 -1.71 -5.03 -14.73
N ILE A 261 -1.97 -5.28 -16.02
CA ILE A 261 -0.99 -5.03 -17.08
C ILE A 261 -0.64 -3.54 -17.20
N GLN A 262 -1.64 -2.65 -17.12
CA GLN A 262 -1.39 -1.21 -17.21
C GLN A 262 -0.53 -0.70 -16.04
N ILE A 263 -0.75 -1.20 -14.82
CA ILE A 263 0.04 -0.74 -13.67
C ILE A 263 1.48 -1.30 -13.73
N ILE A 264 1.68 -2.53 -14.23
CA ILE A 264 3.02 -3.08 -14.49
C ILE A 264 3.78 -2.20 -15.47
N ARG A 265 3.16 -1.91 -16.62
CA ARG A 265 3.70 -1.05 -17.68
C ARG A 265 4.17 0.30 -17.13
N LEU A 266 3.35 0.92 -16.29
CA LEU A 266 3.72 2.18 -15.66
C LEU A 266 4.92 2.03 -14.71
N PHE A 267 4.96 0.97 -13.88
CA PHE A 267 6.08 0.71 -12.97
C PHE A 267 7.38 0.29 -13.66
N LEU A 268 7.33 -0.20 -14.91
CA LEU A 268 8.54 -0.45 -15.71
C LEU A 268 9.35 0.82 -15.96
N HIS A 269 8.71 1.99 -15.93
CA HIS A 269 9.42 3.27 -16.08
C HIS A 269 10.24 3.65 -14.84
N ILE A 270 10.04 3.01 -13.70
CA ILE A 270 10.96 3.12 -12.55
C ILE A 270 12.11 2.13 -12.74
N ASP A 271 12.92 2.40 -13.76
CA ASP A 271 14.10 1.62 -14.11
C ASP A 271 15.32 2.00 -13.24
N ASP A 272 16.40 1.24 -13.36
CA ASP A 272 17.62 1.45 -12.58
C ASP A 272 18.25 2.82 -12.89
N ASP A 273 18.06 3.35 -14.10
CA ASP A 273 18.53 4.67 -14.51
C ASP A 273 17.77 5.80 -13.81
N MET A 274 16.44 5.73 -13.77
CA MET A 274 15.59 6.65 -13.02
C MET A 274 15.85 6.57 -11.52
N LEU A 275 15.99 5.36 -10.97
CA LEU A 275 16.30 5.16 -9.55
C LEU A 275 17.67 5.74 -9.18
N SER A 276 18.68 5.52 -10.01
CA SER A 276 20.02 6.11 -9.83
C SER A 276 19.95 7.64 -9.77
N LYS A 277 19.20 8.27 -10.68
CA LYS A 277 19.00 9.73 -10.68
C LYS A 277 18.15 10.21 -9.51
N TRP A 278 17.15 9.44 -9.10
CA TRP A 278 16.34 9.72 -7.91
C TRP A 278 17.19 9.72 -6.64
N PHE A 279 18.04 8.72 -6.43
CA PHE A 279 18.92 8.64 -5.26
C PHE A 279 19.97 9.75 -5.24
N ALA A 280 20.45 10.16 -6.41
CA ALA A 280 21.40 11.25 -6.56
C ALA A 280 20.75 12.64 -6.74
N THR A 281 19.44 12.78 -6.45
CA THR A 281 18.73 14.08 -6.42
C THR A 281 19.46 15.08 -5.50
N PHE A 282 20.11 14.61 -4.44
CA PHE A 282 20.84 15.43 -3.45
C PHE A 282 22.36 15.40 -3.61
N ASP A 283 22.87 14.61 -4.56
CA ASP A 283 24.27 14.57 -4.90
C ASP A 283 24.58 15.69 -5.90
N SER A 284 25.57 16.53 -5.63
CA SER A 284 25.97 17.61 -6.54
C SER A 284 26.73 17.11 -7.78
N GLU A 285 27.29 15.90 -7.74
CA GLU A 285 28.22 15.42 -8.77
C GLU A 285 27.53 14.72 -9.95
N GLN A 286 26.32 14.19 -9.74
CA GLN A 286 25.60 13.53 -10.83
C GLN A 286 24.97 14.55 -11.79
N HIS A 287 25.48 14.58 -13.02
CA HIS A 287 24.92 15.35 -14.12
C HIS A 287 23.67 14.68 -14.69
N ILE A 288 22.62 15.46 -14.95
CA ILE A 288 21.38 15.01 -15.58
C ILE A 288 21.15 15.87 -16.81
N ASP A 289 20.95 15.24 -17.96
CA ASP A 289 20.64 15.94 -19.20
C ASP A 289 19.17 16.36 -19.23
N LEU A 290 18.90 17.53 -19.81
CA LEU A 290 17.57 18.06 -20.07
C LEU A 290 16.76 17.12 -20.98
N SER A 291 17.42 16.54 -21.99
CA SER A 291 16.81 15.59 -22.94
C SER A 291 16.19 14.40 -22.22
N TRP A 292 16.92 13.83 -21.26
CA TRP A 292 16.47 12.70 -20.45
C TRP A 292 15.18 13.03 -19.68
N VAL A 293 15.07 14.23 -19.09
CA VAL A 293 13.88 14.64 -18.35
C VAL A 293 12.65 14.69 -19.26
N LEU A 294 12.81 15.28 -20.45
CA LEU A 294 11.75 15.39 -21.46
C LEU A 294 11.32 14.01 -21.97
N GLU A 295 12.28 13.18 -22.37
CA GLU A 295 12.04 11.82 -22.86
C GLU A 295 11.35 10.97 -21.80
N LYS A 296 11.80 11.04 -20.54
CA LYS A 296 11.20 10.25 -19.46
C LYS A 296 9.78 10.68 -19.14
N HIS A 297 9.50 11.99 -19.16
CA HIS A 297 8.12 12.49 -19.07
C HIS A 297 7.26 12.01 -20.23
N GLN A 298 7.77 12.04 -21.46
CA GLN A 298 7.05 11.58 -22.65
C GLN A 298 6.75 10.07 -22.59
N GLN A 299 7.72 9.26 -22.15
CA GLN A 299 7.55 7.82 -21.96
C GLN A 299 6.45 7.51 -20.94
N ILE A 300 6.48 8.15 -19.77
CA ILE A 300 5.43 7.99 -18.74
C ILE A 300 4.08 8.49 -19.28
N ASP A 301 4.07 9.58 -20.05
CA ASP A 301 2.84 10.13 -20.61
C ASP A 301 2.22 9.23 -21.69
N ALA A 302 3.06 8.54 -22.47
CA ALA A 302 2.65 7.56 -23.48
C ALA A 302 2.13 6.26 -22.87
N GLU A 303 2.63 5.84 -21.70
CA GLU A 303 2.31 4.54 -21.07
C GLU A 303 0.88 4.40 -20.53
N THR A 304 -0.01 5.35 -20.80
CA THR A 304 -1.39 5.30 -20.27
C THR A 304 -2.30 4.39 -21.10
N ALA A 305 -1.77 3.23 -21.49
CA ALA A 305 -2.36 2.18 -22.34
C ALA A 305 -2.30 2.42 -23.86
N GLY A 306 -2.48 1.33 -24.62
CA GLY A 306 -2.53 1.28 -26.09
C GLY A 306 -3.72 2.00 -26.74
N GLY A 307 -4.19 3.11 -26.14
CA GLY A 307 -5.31 3.94 -26.59
C GLY A 307 -6.17 4.38 -25.41
N ARG A 308 -6.76 5.59 -25.47
CA ARG A 308 -7.68 6.11 -24.44
C ARG A 308 -8.83 5.14 -24.11
N ASP A 309 -9.19 4.28 -25.07
CA ASP A 309 -10.26 3.31 -24.95
C ASP A 309 -9.91 2.14 -24.01
N GLU A 310 -8.63 1.77 -23.88
CA GLU A 310 -8.21 0.67 -22.97
C GLU A 310 -8.38 1.06 -21.49
N VAL A 311 -8.02 2.29 -21.12
CA VAL A 311 -8.18 2.78 -19.73
C VAL A 311 -9.64 3.10 -19.40
N ALA A 312 -10.39 3.61 -20.37
CA ALA A 312 -11.82 3.91 -20.18
C ALA A 312 -12.64 2.67 -19.83
N CYS A 313 -12.21 1.48 -20.29
CA CYS A 313 -12.83 0.20 -19.95
C CYS A 313 -12.49 -0.34 -18.56
N LEU A 314 -11.52 0.26 -17.86
CA LEU A 314 -11.12 -0.18 -16.52
C LEU A 314 -12.09 0.32 -15.45
N SER A 315 -12.15 -0.39 -14.32
CA SER A 315 -12.93 0.07 -13.16
C SER A 315 -12.39 1.39 -12.61
N ASN A 316 -13.25 2.21 -11.97
CA ASN A 316 -12.84 3.47 -11.33
C ASN A 316 -11.64 3.28 -10.40
N ARG A 317 -11.57 2.17 -9.67
CA ARG A 317 -10.46 1.87 -8.75
C ARG A 317 -9.14 1.68 -9.50
N GLN A 318 -9.16 0.87 -10.56
CA GLN A 318 -7.95 0.68 -11.40
C GLN A 318 -7.54 1.99 -12.07
N GLN A 319 -8.49 2.79 -12.56
CA GLN A 319 -8.20 4.11 -13.12
C GLN A 319 -7.56 5.04 -12.08
N VAL A 320 -8.08 5.07 -10.85
CA VAL A 320 -7.54 5.86 -9.74
C VAL A 320 -6.09 5.48 -9.44
N ASP A 321 -5.79 4.18 -9.30
CA ASP A 321 -4.41 3.72 -9.06
C ASP A 321 -3.47 4.17 -10.17
N LEU A 322 -3.87 3.97 -11.43
CA LEU A 322 -3.10 4.33 -12.60
C LEU A 322 -2.84 5.84 -12.67
N PHE A 323 -3.89 6.67 -12.59
CA PHE A 323 -3.75 8.11 -12.73
C PHE A 323 -2.96 8.73 -11.59
N ILE A 324 -3.19 8.32 -10.34
CA ILE A 324 -2.43 8.86 -9.21
C ILE A 324 -0.98 8.41 -9.29
N THR A 325 -0.72 7.13 -9.60
CA THR A 325 0.64 6.60 -9.77
C THR A 325 1.37 7.30 -10.91
N LYS A 326 0.69 7.58 -12.02
CA LYS A 326 1.28 8.29 -13.17
C LYS A 326 1.67 9.71 -12.79
N HIS A 327 0.77 10.45 -12.15
CA HIS A 327 1.06 11.81 -11.71
C HIS A 327 2.19 11.83 -10.66
N TRP A 328 2.23 10.84 -9.78
CA TRP A 328 3.33 10.67 -8.84
C TRP A 328 4.67 10.46 -9.54
N MET A 329 4.77 9.55 -10.51
CA MET A 329 6.00 9.34 -11.27
C MET A 329 6.44 10.59 -12.05
N ARG A 330 5.50 11.29 -12.68
CA ARG A 330 5.78 12.58 -13.33
C ARG A 330 6.32 13.60 -12.33
N MET A 331 5.78 13.64 -11.11
CA MET A 331 6.30 14.52 -10.05
C MET A 331 7.71 14.14 -9.63
N LEU A 332 8.06 12.85 -9.56
CA LEU A 332 9.43 12.41 -9.26
C LEU A 332 10.42 12.90 -10.31
N VAL A 333 10.11 12.72 -11.60
CA VAL A 333 10.97 13.19 -12.71
C VAL A 333 11.13 14.71 -12.65
N TRP A 334 10.06 15.44 -12.39
CA TRP A 334 10.10 16.88 -12.20
C TRP A 334 10.96 17.30 -10.99
N GLN A 335 10.89 16.58 -9.87
CA GLN A 335 11.70 16.84 -8.68
C GLN A 335 13.20 16.58 -8.93
N ILE A 336 13.54 15.55 -9.71
CA ILE A 336 14.91 15.28 -10.18
C ILE A 336 15.41 16.48 -11.01
N ALA A 337 14.62 16.95 -11.98
CA ALA A 337 14.99 18.10 -12.81
C ALA A 337 15.14 19.39 -11.97
N MET A 338 14.24 19.60 -11.01
CA MET A 338 14.30 20.72 -10.08
C MET A 338 15.57 20.72 -9.24
N SER A 339 16.01 19.56 -8.75
CA SER A 339 17.20 19.47 -7.88
C SER A 339 18.50 19.83 -8.61
N LYS A 340 18.51 19.64 -9.93
CA LYS A 340 19.61 20.03 -10.83
C LYS A 340 19.40 21.40 -11.50
N CYS A 341 18.39 22.17 -11.05
CA CYS A 341 18.07 23.51 -11.57
C CYS A 341 17.79 23.55 -13.09
N LEU A 342 17.23 22.47 -13.65
CA LEU A 342 16.95 22.35 -15.09
C LEU A 342 15.62 23.00 -15.53
N LEU A 343 14.83 23.50 -14.56
CA LEU A 343 13.49 24.02 -14.79
C LEU A 343 13.48 25.53 -15.02
N SER A 344 12.52 26.01 -15.82
CA SER A 344 12.34 27.44 -16.10
C SER A 344 10.88 27.86 -15.97
N SER A 345 10.61 29.07 -15.48
CA SER A 345 9.25 29.63 -15.44
C SER A 345 8.67 29.91 -16.82
N GLY A 346 9.51 30.07 -17.85
CA GLY A 346 9.12 30.42 -19.22
C GLY A 346 9.22 29.28 -20.23
N SER A 347 9.38 28.03 -19.78
CA SER A 347 9.45 26.87 -20.67
C SER A 347 8.13 26.69 -21.44
N SER A 348 8.22 26.44 -22.76
CA SER A 348 7.07 26.02 -23.58
C SER A 348 6.61 24.60 -23.22
N GLU A 349 7.56 23.74 -22.83
CA GLU A 349 7.28 22.39 -22.35
C GLU A 349 6.77 22.43 -20.91
N GLN A 350 5.52 22.00 -20.70
CA GLN A 350 4.86 22.06 -19.40
C GLN A 350 5.62 21.26 -18.33
N SER A 351 6.17 20.10 -18.69
CA SER A 351 6.99 19.23 -17.82
C SER A 351 8.27 19.90 -17.33
N MET A 352 8.75 20.93 -18.01
CA MET A 352 9.96 21.68 -17.67
C MET A 352 9.67 23.01 -16.96
N SER A 353 8.38 23.28 -16.69
CA SER A 353 7.95 24.47 -16.00
C SER A 353 8.07 24.33 -14.48
N LEU A 354 8.48 25.41 -13.80
CA LEU A 354 8.35 25.50 -12.33
C LEU A 354 6.88 25.45 -11.87
N SER A 355 5.92 25.75 -12.75
CA SER A 355 4.49 25.64 -12.47
C SER A 355 3.88 24.28 -12.83
N PHE A 356 4.69 23.30 -13.25
CA PHE A 356 4.20 21.95 -13.60
C PHE A 356 3.29 21.31 -12.52
N PRO A 357 3.64 21.37 -11.21
CA PRO A 357 2.78 20.79 -10.16
C PRO A 357 1.39 21.43 -10.07
N ILE A 358 1.23 22.68 -10.50
CA ILE A 358 -0.08 23.36 -10.54
C ILE A 358 -1.00 22.74 -11.61
N GLY A 359 -0.45 22.24 -12.72
CA GLY A 359 -1.23 21.45 -13.67
C GLY A 359 -1.72 20.15 -13.06
N ILE A 360 -0.84 19.47 -12.30
CA ILE A 360 -1.17 18.24 -11.60
C ILE A 360 -2.27 18.47 -10.54
N SER A 361 -2.25 19.58 -9.81
CA SER A 361 -3.27 19.85 -8.79
C SER A 361 -4.68 19.92 -9.37
N LYS A 362 -4.83 20.50 -10.56
CA LYS A 362 -6.12 20.56 -11.28
C LYS A 362 -6.59 19.18 -11.70
N HIS A 363 -5.73 18.38 -12.35
CA HIS A 363 -6.07 17.02 -12.76
C HIS A 363 -6.42 16.12 -11.55
N LEU A 364 -5.70 16.25 -10.43
CA LEU A 364 -6.01 15.51 -9.22
C LEU A 364 -7.38 15.90 -8.64
N ARG A 365 -7.72 17.20 -8.64
CA ARG A 365 -9.05 17.65 -8.23
C ARG A 365 -10.13 17.06 -9.14
N GLU A 366 -9.96 17.14 -10.46
CA GLU A 366 -10.91 16.59 -11.44
C GLU A 366 -11.10 15.08 -11.23
N LEU A 367 -10.02 14.33 -11.04
CA LEU A 367 -10.08 12.90 -10.74
C LEU A 367 -10.81 12.61 -9.42
N ILE A 368 -10.44 13.29 -8.34
CA ILE A 368 -11.03 13.05 -7.00
C ILE A 368 -12.52 13.41 -6.98
N THR A 369 -12.93 14.41 -7.77
CA THR A 369 -14.35 14.80 -7.88
C THR A 369 -15.17 13.90 -8.80
N SER A 370 -14.53 13.19 -9.74
CA SER A 370 -15.22 12.28 -10.66
C SER A 370 -15.45 10.87 -10.12
N VAL A 371 -14.73 10.47 -9.06
CA VAL A 371 -14.83 9.13 -8.45
C VAL A 371 -15.41 9.18 -7.04
N SER A 372 -15.87 8.03 -6.54
CA SER A 372 -16.27 7.95 -5.14
C SER A 372 -15.04 7.97 -4.24
N LYS A 373 -15.16 8.53 -3.03
CA LYS A 373 -14.10 8.45 -2.01
C LYS A 373 -13.66 7.00 -1.77
N GLN A 374 -14.62 6.08 -1.90
CA GLN A 374 -14.42 4.66 -1.73
C GLN A 374 -13.46 4.06 -2.76
N ASP A 375 -13.52 4.56 -4.00
CA ASP A 375 -12.65 4.10 -5.08
C ASP A 375 -11.19 4.51 -4.87
N ILE A 376 -10.93 5.51 -4.01
CA ILE A 376 -9.58 5.94 -3.62
C ILE A 376 -9.14 5.25 -2.32
N GLU A 377 -10.04 5.15 -1.35
CA GLU A 377 -9.72 4.59 -0.04
C GLU A 377 -9.26 3.13 -0.14
N VAL A 378 -9.88 2.32 -1.01
CA VAL A 378 -9.61 0.88 -1.19
C VAL A 378 -8.12 0.53 -1.36
N HIS A 379 -7.35 1.39 -2.05
CA HIS A 379 -5.91 1.19 -2.29
C HIS A 379 -5.06 1.41 -1.04
N GLY A 380 -5.63 2.07 -0.04
CA GLY A 380 -4.99 2.33 1.22
C GLY A 380 -3.73 3.19 1.11
N SER A 381 -2.70 2.85 1.88
CA SER A 381 -1.57 3.72 2.17
C SER A 381 -0.69 4.03 1.00
N CYS A 382 -0.59 3.11 0.03
CA CYS A 382 0.24 3.33 -1.15
C CYS A 382 -0.28 4.54 -1.94
N ILE A 383 -1.59 4.63 -2.16
CA ILE A 383 -2.20 5.76 -2.86
C ILE A 383 -2.33 7.00 -1.97
N GLN A 384 -2.65 6.83 -0.70
CA GLN A 384 -2.64 7.94 0.26
C GLN A 384 -1.27 8.61 0.32
N GLN A 385 -0.19 7.85 0.43
CA GLN A 385 1.18 8.37 0.45
C GLN A 385 1.48 9.16 -0.82
N LYS A 386 1.23 8.60 -2.00
CA LYS A 386 1.41 9.29 -3.29
C LYS A 386 0.64 10.61 -3.33
N LEU A 387 -0.63 10.61 -2.91
CA LEU A 387 -1.46 11.83 -2.88
C LEU A 387 -0.90 12.89 -1.92
N ILE A 388 -0.42 12.48 -0.76
CA ILE A 388 0.13 13.41 0.21
C ILE A 388 1.48 13.98 -0.30
N GLU A 389 2.36 13.16 -0.89
CA GLU A 389 3.62 13.62 -1.51
C GLU A 389 3.38 14.59 -2.69
N LEU A 390 2.38 14.28 -3.52
CA LEU A 390 1.91 15.18 -4.58
C LEU A 390 1.43 16.51 -4.00
N THR A 391 0.56 16.46 -3.00
CA THR A 391 0.00 17.64 -2.33
C THR A 391 1.08 18.47 -1.65
N ASP A 392 2.07 17.84 -1.03
CA ASP A 392 3.19 18.51 -0.38
C ASP A 392 4.07 19.28 -1.36
N THR A 393 4.33 18.67 -2.52
CA THR A 393 5.09 19.28 -3.62
C THR A 393 4.32 20.46 -4.21
N ILE A 394 3.02 20.29 -4.45
CA ILE A 394 2.12 21.34 -4.92
C ILE A 394 2.15 22.53 -3.95
N ALA A 395 1.98 22.28 -2.65
CA ALA A 395 2.03 23.32 -1.62
C ALA A 395 3.34 24.10 -1.64
N GLY A 396 4.47 23.39 -1.84
CA GLY A 396 5.78 23.99 -2.01
C GLY A 396 5.83 24.97 -3.19
N VAL A 397 5.27 24.59 -4.34
CA VAL A 397 5.19 25.44 -5.53
C VAL A 397 4.26 26.64 -5.33
N VAL A 398 3.08 26.44 -4.74
CA VAL A 398 2.13 27.55 -4.47
C VAL A 398 2.79 28.61 -3.56
N LEU A 399 3.57 28.18 -2.57
CA LEU A 399 4.26 29.07 -1.63
C LEU A 399 5.45 29.85 -2.23
N THR A 400 6.03 29.37 -3.34
CA THR A 400 7.35 29.85 -3.78
C THR A 400 7.40 30.33 -5.23
N VAL A 401 6.52 29.84 -6.09
CA VAL A 401 6.45 30.24 -7.50
C VAL A 401 5.36 31.31 -7.64
N PRO A 402 5.73 32.55 -8.02
CA PRO A 402 4.75 33.62 -8.23
C PRO A 402 3.69 33.22 -9.25
N ALA A 403 2.43 33.54 -8.96
CA ALA A 403 1.35 33.48 -9.92
C ALA A 403 1.41 34.68 -10.88
N SER A 404 1.01 34.49 -12.13
CA SER A 404 0.94 35.53 -13.16
C SER A 404 -0.19 36.53 -12.89
N SER A 405 -1.22 36.14 -12.12
CA SER A 405 -2.31 37.04 -11.73
C SER A 405 -2.86 36.72 -10.33
N PRO A 406 -3.57 37.67 -9.68
CA PRO A 406 -4.27 37.42 -8.42
C PRO A 406 -5.35 36.34 -8.52
N GLN A 407 -6.00 36.20 -9.68
CA GLN A 407 -7.02 35.17 -9.93
C GLN A 407 -6.36 33.79 -9.99
N GLU A 408 -5.24 33.67 -10.70
CA GLU A 408 -4.49 32.43 -10.75
C GLU A 408 -3.98 32.02 -9.36
N ARG A 409 -3.48 32.97 -8.57
CA ARG A 409 -3.08 32.71 -7.18
C ARG A 409 -4.22 32.11 -6.36
N ARG A 410 -5.40 32.72 -6.43
CA ARG A 410 -6.61 32.22 -5.74
C ARG A 410 -6.96 30.79 -6.17
N GLN A 411 -6.90 30.50 -7.48
CA GLN A 411 -7.16 29.14 -7.97
C GLN A 411 -6.12 28.13 -7.46
N ARG A 412 -4.83 28.49 -7.47
CA ARG A 412 -3.74 27.64 -6.96
C ARG A 412 -3.95 27.29 -5.48
N VAL A 413 -4.34 28.27 -4.66
CA VAL A 413 -4.60 28.05 -3.22
C VAL A 413 -5.88 27.23 -3.02
N ASP A 414 -6.94 27.49 -3.78
CA ASP A 414 -8.16 26.68 -3.71
C ASP A 414 -7.89 25.21 -4.05
N ASP A 415 -7.15 24.93 -5.13
CA ASP A 415 -6.73 23.57 -5.53
C ASP A 415 -5.93 22.87 -4.44
N PHE A 416 -4.97 23.56 -3.84
CA PHE A 416 -4.24 23.03 -2.69
C PHE A 416 -5.18 22.76 -1.50
N ASN A 417 -6.05 23.70 -1.15
CA ASN A 417 -6.97 23.56 -0.02
C ASN A 417 -7.92 22.37 -0.18
N PHE A 418 -8.40 22.13 -1.41
CA PHE A 418 -9.17 20.95 -1.73
C PHE A 418 -8.39 19.66 -1.49
N LEU A 419 -7.18 19.54 -2.06
CA LEU A 419 -6.34 18.35 -1.91
C LEU A 419 -5.94 18.12 -0.46
N PHE A 420 -5.62 19.19 0.28
CA PHE A 420 -5.31 19.15 1.70
C PHE A 420 -6.48 18.60 2.52
N ARG A 421 -7.70 19.14 2.33
CA ARG A 421 -8.91 18.66 3.01
C ARG A 421 -9.20 17.21 2.65
N PHE A 422 -9.03 16.84 1.38
CA PHE A 422 -9.21 15.46 0.94
C PHE A 422 -8.22 14.53 1.64
N CYS A 423 -6.91 14.82 1.61
CA CYS A 423 -5.89 14.03 2.29
C CYS A 423 -6.16 13.88 3.79
N LYS A 424 -6.60 14.96 4.47
CA LYS A 424 -6.98 14.92 5.89
C LYS A 424 -8.22 14.06 6.16
N SER A 425 -9.11 13.94 5.17
CA SER A 425 -10.31 13.11 5.28
C SER A 425 -10.03 11.61 5.12
N LEU A 426 -8.86 11.23 4.59
CA LEU A 426 -8.48 9.83 4.38
C LEU A 426 -8.21 9.14 5.73
N PRO A 427 -8.45 7.82 5.83
CA PRO A 427 -8.28 7.09 7.07
C PRO A 427 -6.81 6.99 7.50
N ARG A 428 -6.53 7.27 8.78
CA ARG A 428 -5.20 7.14 9.42
C ARG A 428 -4.06 7.78 8.60
N PRO A 429 -4.15 9.09 8.33
CA PRO A 429 -3.10 9.81 7.60
C PRO A 429 -1.74 9.69 8.29
N ASN A 430 -0.65 9.68 7.50
CA ASN A 430 0.72 9.77 8.02
C ASN A 430 0.80 11.01 8.91
N SER A 431 0.95 10.83 10.22
CA SER A 431 0.91 11.93 11.19
C SER A 431 1.97 13.00 10.89
N VAL A 432 3.18 12.60 10.50
CA VAL A 432 4.27 13.54 10.22
C VAL A 432 4.06 14.28 8.91
N LEU A 433 3.65 13.57 7.87
CA LEU A 433 3.39 14.19 6.57
C LEU A 433 2.15 15.09 6.63
N GLN A 434 1.17 14.74 7.47
CA GLN A 434 0.05 15.60 7.78
C GLN A 434 0.49 16.86 8.55
N GLU A 435 1.37 16.74 9.55
CA GLU A 435 1.93 17.90 10.26
C GLU A 435 2.68 18.85 9.31
N LEU A 436 3.44 18.30 8.35
CA LEU A 436 4.12 19.08 7.32
C LEU A 436 3.12 19.83 6.43
N LEU A 437 2.09 19.13 5.95
CA LEU A 437 1.02 19.74 5.17
C LEU A 437 0.25 20.81 5.96
N GLU A 438 -0.05 20.56 7.24
CA GLU A 438 -0.71 21.51 8.13
C GLU A 438 0.14 22.78 8.33
N SER A 439 1.45 22.62 8.46
CA SER A 439 2.41 23.74 8.53
C SER A 439 2.37 24.58 7.26
N LYS A 440 2.38 23.95 6.07
CA LYS A 440 2.29 24.66 4.78
C LYS A 440 0.92 25.31 4.59
N HIS A 441 -0.16 24.66 5.00
CA HIS A 441 -1.51 25.22 4.95
C HIS A 441 -1.64 26.48 5.83
N ARG A 442 -1.05 26.49 7.04
CA ARG A 442 -1.01 27.70 7.89
C ARG A 442 -0.29 28.86 7.20
N LYS A 443 0.87 28.60 6.60
CA LYS A 443 1.63 29.62 5.84
C LYS A 443 0.85 30.18 4.66
N LEU A 444 0.09 29.34 3.94
CA LEU A 444 -0.74 29.82 2.83
C LEU A 444 -1.90 30.69 3.32
N ALA A 445 -2.52 30.36 4.45
CA ALA A 445 -3.58 31.18 5.04
C ALA A 445 -3.09 32.57 5.47
N GLU A 446 -1.83 32.69 5.90
CA GLU A 446 -1.19 33.99 6.23
C GLU A 446 -0.93 34.86 4.99
N ILE A 447 -0.83 34.27 3.80
CA ILE A 447 -0.58 34.98 2.53
C ILE A 447 -1.89 35.44 1.88
N GLU A 448 -3.03 34.87 2.25
CA GLU A 448 -4.37 35.25 1.77
C GLU A 448 -4.99 36.44 2.52
N ILE A 449 -4.41 36.83 3.68
CA ILE A 449 -4.74 38.04 4.44
C ILE A 449 -3.86 39.19 3.96
#